data_AF-A0A6G1F5C5-F1
#
_entry.id   AF-A0A6G1F5C5-F1
#
_cell.length_a   1.000
_cell.length_b   1.000
_cell.length_c   1.000
_cell.angle_alpha   90.00
_cell.angle_beta   90.00
_cell.angle_gamma   90.00
#
_symmetry.space_group_name_H-M   'P 1'
#
loop_
_entity.id
_entity.type
_entity.pdbx_description
1 polymer ?
#
loop_
_entity_poly.entity_id
_entity_poly.type
_entity_poly.pdbx_seq_one_letter_code
_entity_poly.pdbx_strand_id
1 'polypeptide(L)' 'MRVPSFLVVSIESAINFAISMYLVDRIVRFLREEEESSVKCIILDMSAMAVIDASGLDALAELNRVLNKRNIKVQQ' A
#
# COMPACT_ATOMS: atom_id res chain seq x y z
N MET A 1 -23.76 -12.27 -3.15
CA MET A 1 -22.95 -11.22 -2.51
C MET A 1 -21.48 -11.46 -2.86
N ARG A 2 -20.81 -10.56 -3.58
CA ARG A 2 -19.35 -10.60 -3.73
C ARG A 2 -18.74 -9.84 -2.55
N VAL A 3 -17.96 -10.52 -1.73
CA VAL A 3 -17.16 -9.89 -0.67
C VAL A 3 -16.15 -8.97 -1.37
N PRO A 4 -15.99 -7.70 -0.95
CA PRO A 4 -14.92 -6.84 -1.44
C PRO A 4 -13.56 -7.53 -1.26
N SER A 5 -12.78 -7.65 -2.32
CA SER A 5 -11.41 -8.17 -2.21
C SER A 5 -10.56 -7.12 -1.51
N PHE A 6 -9.79 -7.56 -0.50
CA PHE A 6 -8.86 -6.72 0.24
C PHE A 6 -7.45 -7.30 0.08
N LEU A 7 -6.47 -6.41 0.01
CA LEU A 7 -5.05 -6.76 0.01
C LEU A 7 -4.45 -6.36 1.34
N VAL A 8 -3.92 -7.33 2.09
CA VAL A 8 -3.14 -7.06 3.31
C VAL A 8 -1.66 -7.06 2.96
N VAL A 9 -0.96 -6.00 3.32
CA VAL A 9 0.50 -5.87 3.14
C VAL A 9 1.12 -5.68 4.51
N SER A 10 1.85 -6.68 4.99
CA SER A 10 2.64 -6.59 6.22
C SER A 10 4.02 -6.03 5.93
N ILE A 11 4.39 -4.99 6.66
CA ILE A 11 5.68 -4.30 6.54
C ILE A 11 6.51 -4.63 7.78
N GLU A 12 7.43 -5.57 7.62
CA GLU A 12 8.25 -6.12 8.71
C GLU A 12 9.64 -5.48 8.83
N SER A 13 9.89 -4.41 8.09
CA SER A 13 11.18 -3.70 8.08
C SER A 13 10.99 -2.20 8.21
N ALA A 14 12.05 -1.50 8.65
CA ALA A 14 12.06 -0.05 8.64
C ALA A 14 11.78 0.49 7.22
N ILE A 15 10.95 1.53 7.12
CA ILE A 15 10.69 2.20 5.84
C ILE A 15 11.71 3.31 5.67
N ASN A 16 12.67 3.05 4.80
CA ASN A 16 13.67 4.01 4.33
C ASN A 16 13.50 4.27 2.83
N PHE A 17 14.27 5.19 2.27
CA PHE A 17 14.16 5.60 0.86
C PHE A 17 14.15 4.44 -0.15
N ALA A 18 15.02 3.44 0.03
CA ALA A 18 15.11 2.32 -0.91
C ALA A 18 13.87 1.40 -0.82
N ILE A 19 13.42 1.12 0.40
CA ILE A 19 12.28 0.23 0.66
C ILE A 19 10.97 0.93 0.31
N SER A 20 10.87 2.24 0.53
CA SER A 20 9.67 3.03 0.27
C SER A 20 9.33 3.07 -1.23
N MET A 21 10.34 3.28 -2.09
CA MET A 21 10.16 3.18 -3.55
C MET A 21 9.72 1.77 -3.97
N TYR A 22 10.35 0.73 -3.43
CA TYR A 22 10.02 -0.66 -3.75
C TYR A 22 8.58 -1.02 -3.34
N LEU A 23 8.14 -0.60 -2.16
CA LEU A 23 6.79 -0.89 -1.65
C LEU A 23 5.71 -0.29 -2.54
N VAL A 24 5.85 0.99 -2.92
CA VAL A 24 4.89 1.67 -3.80
C VAL A 24 4.79 0.94 -5.14
N ASP A 25 5.94 0.65 -5.76
CA ASP A 25 6.00 -0.04 -7.04
C ASP A 25 5.36 -1.43 -6.98
N ARG A 26 5.64 -2.19 -5.91
CA ARG A 26 5.10 -3.54 -5.72
C ARG A 26 3.59 -3.54 -5.56
N ILE A 27 3.05 -2.63 -4.74
CA ILE A 27 1.59 -2.52 -4.53
C ILE A 27 0.90 -2.09 -5.82
N VAL A 28 1.45 -1.11 -6.54
CA VAL A 28 0.87 -0.64 -7.81
C VAL A 28 0.92 -1.72 -8.89
N ARG A 29 1.98 -2.53 -8.97
CA ARG A 29 2.07 -3.66 -9.90
C ARG A 29 1.04 -4.73 -9.58
N PHE A 30 0.92 -5.11 -8.30
CA PHE A 30 -0.09 -6.08 -7.86
C PHE A 30 -1.51 -5.63 -8.25
N LEU A 31 -1.84 -4.35 -8.05
CA LEU A 31 -3.14 -3.79 -8.42
C LEU A 31 -3.40 -3.72 -9.94
N ARG A 32 -2.36 -3.82 -10.78
CA ARG A 32 -2.51 -3.92 -12.24
C ARG A 32 -2.66 -5.35 -12.71
N GLU A 33 -2.01 -6.29 -12.03
CA GLU A 33 -2.04 -7.73 -12.34
C GLU A 33 -3.39 -8.33 -11.94
N GLU A 34 -3.91 -7.93 -10.79
CA GLU A 34 -5.32 -8.14 -10.45
C GLU A 34 -6.19 -7.26 -11.36
N GLU A 35 -7.28 -7.80 -11.94
CA GLU A 35 -8.26 -6.96 -12.63
C GLU A 35 -8.63 -5.79 -11.70
N GLU A 36 -8.38 -4.54 -12.11
CA GLU A 36 -8.44 -3.33 -11.27
C GLU A 36 -9.76 -3.16 -10.47
N SER A 37 -10.79 -3.93 -10.82
CA SER A 37 -12.10 -3.95 -10.20
C SER A 37 -12.27 -4.93 -9.02
N SER A 38 -11.28 -5.79 -8.73
CA SER A 38 -11.37 -6.78 -7.65
C SER A 38 -11.03 -6.16 -6.29
N VAL A 39 -9.91 -5.45 -6.17
CA VAL A 39 -9.42 -4.92 -4.88
C VAL A 39 -10.07 -3.58 -4.55
N LYS A 40 -10.81 -3.52 -3.43
CA LYS A 40 -11.49 -2.31 -2.96
C LYS A 40 -10.81 -1.68 -1.73
N CYS A 41 -9.94 -2.42 -1.07
CA CYS A 41 -9.29 -2.00 0.16
C CYS A 41 -7.86 -2.53 0.22
N ILE A 42 -6.93 -1.71 0.69
CA ILE A 42 -5.60 -2.12 1.11
C ILE A 42 -5.46 -1.88 2.61
N ILE A 43 -4.99 -2.89 3.33
CA ILE A 43 -4.64 -2.83 4.74
C ILE A 43 -3.12 -2.86 4.83
N LEU A 44 -2.52 -1.80 5.36
CA LEU A 44 -1.08 -1.73 5.61
C LEU A 44 -0.80 -2.07 7.07
N ASP A 45 -0.34 -3.29 7.32
CA ASP A 45 0.06 -3.71 8.65
C ASP A 45 1.51 -3.30 8.91
N MET A 46 1.67 -2.22 9.66
CA MET A 46 2.96 -1.68 10.10
C MET A 46 3.25 -1.98 11.57
N SER A 47 2.50 -2.89 12.20
CA SER A 47 2.59 -3.17 13.65
C SER A 47 3.98 -3.64 14.10
N ALA A 48 4.70 -4.35 13.21
CA ALA A 48 6.06 -4.83 13.45
C ALA A 48 7.15 -3.79 13.09
N MET A 49 6.79 -2.63 12.55
CA MET A 49 7.74 -1.62 12.09
C MET A 49 8.24 -0.76 13.26
N ALA A 50 9.56 -0.67 13.42
CA ALA A 50 10.16 0.15 14.47
C ALA A 50 10.46 1.60 14.04
N VAL A 51 10.72 1.87 12.76
CA VAL A 51 11.21 3.18 12.26
C VAL A 51 10.67 3.49 10.86
N ILE A 52 10.23 4.73 10.66
CA ILE A 52 9.92 5.34 9.36
C ILE A 52 10.66 6.68 9.24
N ASP A 53 11.33 6.91 8.12
CA ASP A 53 11.95 8.20 7.82
C ASP A 53 11.03 9.11 6.99
N ALA A 54 11.47 10.35 6.71
CA ALA A 54 10.70 11.31 5.92
C ALA A 54 10.33 10.77 4.52
N SER A 55 11.23 10.04 3.87
CA SER A 55 10.97 9.45 2.56
C SER A 55 9.95 8.31 2.61
N GLY A 56 9.88 7.59 3.73
CA GLY A 56 8.82 6.63 3.98
C GLY A 56 7.45 7.29 4.11
N LEU A 57 7.37 8.43 4.80
CA LEU A 57 6.15 9.20 4.90
C LEU A 57 5.69 9.73 3.54
N ASP A 58 6.62 10.27 2.74
CA ASP A 58 6.35 10.74 1.38
C ASP A 58 5.82 9.60 0.48
N ALA A 59 6.40 8.40 0.58
CA ALA A 59 5.95 7.25 -0.18
C ALA A 59 4.55 6.77 0.21
N LEU A 60 4.21 6.79 1.52
CA LEU A 60 2.85 6.49 1.98
C LEU A 60 1.84 7.52 1.49
N ALA A 61 2.21 8.80 1.47
CA ALA A 61 1.37 9.86 0.92
C ALA A 61 1.13 9.69 -0.58
N GLU A 62 2.18 9.36 -1.35
CA GLU A 62 2.06 9.09 -2.77
C GLU A 62 1.22 7.84 -3.05
N LEU A 63 1.42 6.77 -2.28
CA LEU A 63 0.60 5.57 -2.36
C LEU A 63 -0.88 5.90 -2.13
N ASN A 64 -1.19 6.61 -1.06
CA ASN A 64 -2.56 7.02 -0.76
C ASN A 64 -3.16 7.86 -1.91
N ARG A 65 -2.38 8.77 -2.52
CA ARG A 65 -2.81 9.55 -3.69
C ARG A 65 -3.12 8.67 -4.89
N VAL A 66 -2.27 7.70 -5.20
CA VAL A 66 -2.47 6.74 -6.31
C VAL A 66 -3.71 5.88 -6.09
N LEU A 67 -3.91 5.39 -4.87
CA LEU A 67 -5.05 4.54 -4.50
C LEU A 67 -6.38 5.32 -4.51
N ASN A 68 -6.40 6.55 -4.01
CA ASN A 68 -7.59 7.41 -4.06
C ASN A 68 -8.02 7.73 -5.49
N LYS A 69 -7.08 7.96 -6.42
CA LYS A 69 -7.39 8.12 -7.85
C LYS A 69 -8.08 6.90 -8.47
N ARG A 70 -7.89 5.72 -7.87
CA ARG A 70 -8.48 4.44 -8.29
C ARG A 70 -9.72 4.06 -7.46
N ASN A 71 -10.19 4.93 -6.55
CA ASN A 71 -11.27 4.65 -5.60
C ASN A 71 -11.00 3.45 -4.66
N ILE A 72 -9.72 3.16 -4.39
CA ILE A 72 -9.31 2.11 -3.45
C ILE A 72 -9.08 2.75 -2.08
N LYS A 73 -9.70 2.18 -1.04
CA LYS A 73 -9.54 2.67 0.34
C LYS A 73 -8.25 2.15 0.96
N VAL A 74 -7.59 3.00 1.73
CA VAL A 74 -6.47 2.61 2.62
C VAL A 74 -7.00 2.55 4.05
N GLN A 75 -6.80 1.42 4.72
CA GLN A 75 -7.02 1.27 6.16
C GLN A 75 -5.68 1.02 6.84
N GLN A 76 -5.46 1.72 7.95
CA GLN A 76 -4.30 1.59 8.84
C GLN A 76 -4.75 0.95 10.14
#